data_AF-A0A920NER4-F1
#
_entry.id   AF-A0A920NER4-F1
#
_cell.length_a   1.000
_cell.length_b   1.000
_cell.length_c   1.000
_cell.angle_alpha   90.00
_cell.angle_beta   90.00
_cell.angle_gamma   90.00
#
_symmetry.space_group_name_H-M   'P 1'
#
loop_
_entity.id
_entity.type
_entity.pdbx_description
1 polymer ?
#
loop_
_entity_poly.entity_id
_entity_poly.type
_entity_poly.pdbx_seq_one_letter_code
_entity_poly.pdbx_strand_id
1 'polypeptide(L)'
;MEKYAPKAKDLASRDVVSRSMAIEINEGRGIGENKDHIHLHINHIDPKIIESRLPGISESVETFVHRDFTKDPIPVVPTVHYNMGGIPTNYKAEVITSNGSDKTVPG
;
A
#
# COMPACT_ATOMS: atom_id res chain seq x y z
N MET A 1 11.64 -7.15 1.05
CA MET A 1 11.87 -5.95 1.90
C MET A 1 13.05 -6.01 2.87
N GLU A 2 13.72 -7.15 3.06
CA GLU A 2 14.78 -7.30 4.08
C GLU A 2 15.95 -6.31 3.94
N LYS A 3 16.32 -5.95 2.71
CA LYS A 3 17.33 -4.91 2.41
C LYS A 3 16.93 -3.52 2.92
N TYR A 4 15.65 -3.16 2.80
CA TYR A 4 15.16 -1.80 3.04
C TYR A 4 14.62 -1.57 4.45
N ALA A 5 14.04 -2.61 5.05
CA ALA A 5 13.52 -2.58 6.42
C ALA A 5 13.88 -3.89 7.13
N PRO A 6 15.11 -4.07 7.63
CA PRO A 6 15.58 -5.37 8.12
C PRO A 6 14.74 -5.98 9.25
N LYS A 7 14.16 -5.14 10.11
CA LYS A 7 13.31 -5.58 11.23
C LYS A 7 11.86 -5.82 10.82
N ALA A 8 11.23 -4.82 10.21
CA ALA A 8 9.80 -4.83 9.90
C ALA A 8 9.46 -5.55 8.58
N LYS A 9 10.42 -5.65 7.65
CA LYS A 9 10.28 -6.26 6.33
C LYS A 9 9.04 -5.72 5.60
N ASP A 10 8.18 -6.60 5.11
CA ASP A 10 6.98 -6.27 4.35
C ASP A 10 5.87 -5.65 5.23
N LEU A 11 6.04 -5.65 6.55
CA LEU A 11 5.19 -4.97 7.54
C LEU A 11 5.72 -3.59 7.96
N ALA A 12 6.68 -3.02 7.23
CA ALA A 12 7.11 -1.64 7.44
C ALA A 12 5.98 -0.63 7.12
N SER A 13 6.19 0.65 7.46
CA SER A 13 5.21 1.70 7.15
C SER A 13 4.97 1.81 5.64
N ARG A 14 3.75 2.24 5.27
CA ARG A 14 3.31 2.30 3.86
C ARG A 14 4.24 3.14 2.98
N ASP A 15 4.75 4.25 3.51
CA ASP A 15 5.68 5.12 2.79
C ASP A 15 7.02 4.42 2.52
N VAL A 16 7.52 3.62 3.47
CA VAL A 16 8.76 2.85 3.32
C VAL A 16 8.58 1.75 2.29
N VAL A 17 7.53 0.93 2.42
CA VAL A 17 7.24 -0.16 1.47
C VAL A 17 7.06 0.41 0.05
N SER A 18 6.23 1.43 -0.12
CA SER A 18 5.95 2.02 -1.44
C SER A 18 7.20 2.61 -2.09
N ARG A 19 8.04 3.31 -1.30
CA ARG A 19 9.31 3.85 -1.79
C ARG A 19 10.29 2.75 -2.18
N SER A 20 10.38 1.68 -1.40
CA SER A 20 11.23 0.52 -1.73
C SER A 20 10.78 -0.17 -3.01
N MET A 21 9.47 -0.36 -3.21
CA MET A 21 8.93 -0.90 -4.46
C MET A 21 9.29 -0.01 -5.66
N ALA A 22 9.11 1.30 -5.53
CA ALA A 22 9.42 2.25 -6.60
C ALA A 22 10.93 2.27 -6.93
N ILE A 23 11.81 2.16 -5.92
CA ILE A 23 13.26 2.06 -6.14
C ILE A 23 13.60 0.79 -6.93
N GLU A 24 13.05 -0.37 -6.55
CA GLU A 24 13.30 -1.62 -7.26
C GLU A 24 12.85 -1.54 -8.74
N ILE A 25 11.67 -0.98 -9.00
CA ILE A 25 11.15 -0.76 -10.36
C ILE A 25 12.08 0.19 -11.15
N ASN A 26 12.41 1.35 -10.58
CA ASN A 26 13.22 2.38 -11.24
C ASN A 26 14.68 1.95 -11.48
N GLU A 27 15.21 1.03 -10.67
CA GLU A 27 16.53 0.44 -10.88
C GLU A 27 16.48 -0.79 -11.81
N GLY A 28 15.39 -0.99 -12.55
CA GLY A 28 15.24 -2.02 -13.58
C GLY A 28 14.95 -3.43 -13.06
N ARG A 29 14.67 -3.57 -11.75
CA ARG A 29 14.35 -4.85 -11.11
C ARG A 29 12.85 -5.14 -11.02
N GLY A 30 12.03 -4.34 -11.70
CA GLY A 30 10.62 -4.64 -11.91
C GLY A 30 10.42 -5.98 -12.67
N ILE A 31 9.19 -6.46 -12.65
CA ILE A 31 8.74 -7.71 -13.27
C ILE A 31 7.75 -7.40 -14.41
N GLY A 32 7.42 -8.41 -15.21
CA GLY A 32 6.61 -8.27 -16.42
C GLY A 32 7.44 -7.86 -17.63
N GLU A 33 6.78 -7.82 -18.79
CA GLU A 33 7.37 -7.40 -20.07
C GLU A 33 7.92 -5.97 -19.99
N ASN A 34 7.20 -5.09 -19.30
CA ASN A 34 7.54 -3.67 -19.18
C ASN A 34 8.39 -3.32 -17.94
N LYS A 35 8.73 -4.29 -17.08
CA LYS A 35 9.50 -4.06 -15.85
C LYS A 35 8.89 -2.99 -14.92
N ASP A 36 7.56 -2.91 -14.85
CA ASP A 36 6.81 -1.78 -14.27
C ASP A 36 6.09 -2.08 -12.94
N HIS A 37 6.14 -3.32 -12.46
CA HIS A 37 5.50 -3.73 -11.20
C HIS A 37 6.35 -4.76 -10.44
N ILE A 38 5.87 -5.18 -9.27
CA ILE A 38 6.47 -6.26 -8.48
C ILE A 38 5.45 -7.36 -8.17
N HIS A 39 5.92 -8.47 -7.61
CA HIS A 39 5.07 -9.57 -7.18
C HIS A 39 4.74 -9.48 -5.69
N LEU A 40 3.46 -9.68 -5.36
CA LEU A 40 2.99 -10.03 -4.03
C LEU A 40 2.75 -11.55 -3.99
N HIS A 41 3.58 -12.24 -3.20
CA HIS A 41 3.48 -13.69 -3.02
C HIS A 41 2.61 -14.01 -1.80
N ILE A 42 1.48 -14.67 -2.02
CA ILE A 42 0.60 -15.21 -0.96
C ILE A 42 0.35 -16.71 -1.09
N ASN A 43 0.89 -17.34 -2.14
CA ASN A 43 0.77 -18.76 -2.45
C ASN A 43 1.35 -19.71 -1.39
N HIS A 44 2.12 -19.19 -0.43
CA HIS A 44 2.64 -19.97 0.71
C HIS A 44 1.65 -20.04 1.89
N ILE A 45 0.56 -19.27 1.84
CA ILE A 45 -0.48 -19.26 2.87
C ILE A 45 -1.53 -20.32 2.53
N ASP A 46 -2.02 -21.05 3.55
CA ASP A 46 -3.08 -22.05 3.37
C ASP A 46 -4.31 -21.40 2.71
N PRO A 47 -4.81 -21.96 1.58
CA PRO A 47 -5.99 -21.44 0.89
C PRO A 47 -7.21 -21.23 1.81
N LYS A 48 -7.40 -22.08 2.83
CA LYS A 48 -8.49 -21.93 3.81
C LYS A 48 -8.35 -20.65 4.64
N ILE A 49 -7.12 -20.25 4.95
CA ILE A 49 -6.84 -18.99 5.65
C ILE A 49 -7.12 -17.82 4.71
N ILE A 50 -6.76 -17.93 3.43
CA ILE A 50 -7.00 -16.87 2.46
C ILE A 50 -8.50 -16.65 2.23
N GLU A 51 -9.26 -17.72 2.02
CA GLU A 51 -10.71 -17.66 1.83
C GLU A 51 -11.43 -17.08 3.06
N SER A 52 -10.99 -17.44 4.27
CA SER A 52 -11.62 -16.94 5.50
C SER A 52 -11.22 -15.51 5.88
N ARG A 53 -10.01 -15.05 5.54
CA ARG A 53 -9.48 -13.74 5.99
C ARG A 53 -9.41 -12.68 4.89
N LEU A 54 -9.28 -13.07 3.64
CA LEU A 54 -9.08 -12.18 2.50
C LEU A 54 -10.09 -12.44 1.35
N PRO A 55 -11.39 -12.73 1.60
CA PRO A 55 -12.32 -13.13 0.54
C PRO A 55 -12.46 -12.09 -0.57
N GLY A 56 -12.49 -10.79 -0.23
CA GLY A 56 -12.61 -9.71 -1.22
C GLY A 56 -11.37 -9.54 -2.11
N ILE A 57 -10.18 -9.88 -1.61
CA ILE A 57 -8.97 -9.87 -2.44
C ILE A 57 -9.05 -11.03 -3.44
N SER A 58 -9.49 -12.20 -3.00
CA SER A 58 -9.63 -13.37 -3.85
C SER A 58 -10.53 -13.09 -5.06
N GLU A 59 -11.71 -12.54 -4.79
CA GLU A 59 -12.68 -12.13 -5.83
C GLU A 59 -12.10 -11.07 -6.77
N SER A 60 -11.41 -10.07 -6.23
CA SER A 60 -10.80 -8.99 -7.03
C SER A 60 -9.71 -9.53 -7.96
N VAL A 61 -8.85 -10.43 -7.47
CA VAL A 61 -7.76 -10.98 -8.27
C VAL A 61 -8.29 -11.88 -9.39
N GLU A 62 -9.28 -12.72 -9.09
CA GLU A 62 -9.93 -13.54 -10.10
C GLU A 62 -10.60 -12.68 -11.18
N THR A 63 -11.30 -11.62 -10.77
CA THR A 63 -12.06 -10.73 -11.66
C THR A 63 -11.16 -9.84 -12.51
N PHE A 64 -10.11 -9.25 -11.94
CA PHE A 64 -9.34 -8.20 -12.61
C PHE A 64 -7.96 -8.64 -13.11
N VAL A 65 -7.38 -9.68 -12.51
CA VAL A 65 -6.03 -10.17 -12.85
C VAL A 65 -6.12 -11.52 -13.58
N HIS A 66 -7.25 -12.21 -13.48
CA HIS A 66 -7.49 -13.53 -14.09
C HIS A 66 -6.41 -14.55 -13.70
N ARG A 67 -5.98 -14.51 -12.44
CA ARG A 67 -4.95 -15.41 -11.88
C ARG A 67 -5.46 -16.15 -10.66
N ASP A 68 -5.03 -17.40 -10.53
CA ASP A 68 -5.16 -18.16 -9.30
C ASP A 68 -3.99 -17.80 -8.38
N PHE A 69 -4.22 -16.89 -7.44
CA PHE A 69 -3.18 -16.41 -6.52
C PHE A 69 -2.71 -17.46 -5.51
N THR A 70 -3.39 -18.61 -5.41
CA THR A 70 -2.89 -19.76 -4.64
C THR A 70 -1.70 -20.42 -5.32
N LYS A 71 -1.50 -20.15 -6.62
CA LYS A 71 -0.40 -20.67 -7.44
C LYS A 71 0.55 -19.56 -7.88
N ASP A 72 -0.01 -18.49 -8.41
CA ASP A 72 0.73 -17.41 -9.05
C ASP A 72 0.81 -16.15 -8.17
N PRO A 73 1.90 -15.39 -8.23
CA PRO A 73 1.96 -14.10 -7.56
C PRO A 73 1.04 -13.04 -8.19
N ILE A 74 0.57 -12.12 -7.34
CA ILE A 74 -0.25 -10.98 -7.76
C ILE A 74 0.68 -9.83 -8.19
N PRO A 75 0.52 -9.27 -9.41
CA PRO A 75 1.25 -8.08 -9.82
C PRO A 75 0.73 -6.85 -9.06
N VAL A 76 1.61 -6.12 -8.40
CA VAL A 76 1.27 -4.93 -7.60
C VAL A 76 2.26 -3.78 -7.83
N VAL A 77 1.76 -2.56 -7.71
CA VAL A 77 2.53 -1.32 -7.86
C VAL A 77 1.99 -0.27 -6.88
N PRO A 78 2.84 0.62 -6.31
CA PRO A 78 2.33 1.70 -5.46
C PRO A 78 1.29 2.55 -6.19
N THR A 79 0.12 2.70 -5.56
CA THR A 79 -1.03 3.42 -6.14
C THR A 79 -1.51 4.46 -5.13
N VAL A 80 -1.90 5.66 -5.62
CA VAL A 80 -2.46 6.73 -4.77
C VAL A 80 -3.69 6.20 -4.03
N HIS A 81 -3.76 6.45 -2.72
CA HIS A 81 -4.79 5.84 -1.88
C HIS A 81 -5.43 6.80 -0.87
N TYR A 82 -4.66 7.66 -0.20
CA TYR A 82 -5.18 8.51 0.88
C TYR A 82 -4.50 9.88 0.91
N ASN A 83 -5.26 10.92 1.27
CA ASN A 83 -4.76 12.27 1.47
C ASN A 83 -4.57 12.52 2.97
N MET A 84 -3.31 12.56 3.43
CA MET A 84 -2.99 12.85 4.83
C MET A 84 -3.25 14.32 5.19
N GLY A 85 -3.10 15.22 4.23
CA GLY A 85 -3.45 16.64 4.39
C GLY A 85 -4.97 16.84 4.36
N GLY A 86 -5.38 18.04 4.75
CA GLY A 86 -6.79 18.42 4.77
C GLY A 86 -6.97 19.79 5.39
N ILE A 87 -8.20 20.10 5.78
CA ILE A 87 -8.51 21.29 6.56
C ILE A 87 -7.84 21.10 7.93
N PRO A 88 -6.94 21.99 8.36
CA PRO A 88 -6.27 21.83 9.64
C PRO A 88 -7.27 22.06 10.78
N THR A 89 -7.26 21.17 11.75
CA THR A 89 -8.11 21.26 12.95
C THR A 89 -7.28 21.05 14.21
N ASN A 90 -7.79 21.51 15.34
CA ASN A 90 -7.31 21.04 16.63
C ASN A 90 -7.91 19.65 16.97
N TYR A 91 -7.55 19.09 18.12
CA TYR A 91 -8.03 17.76 18.56
C TYR A 91 -9.54 17.70 18.84
N LYS A 92 -10.23 18.85 18.96
CA LYS A 92 -11.68 18.96 19.13
C LYS A 92 -12.42 19.10 17.80
N ALA A 93 -11.72 18.95 16.68
CA ALA A 93 -12.24 19.14 15.33
C ALA A 93 -12.66 20.58 14.98
N GLU A 94 -12.16 21.58 15.70
CA GLU A 94 -12.35 23.00 15.35
C GLU A 94 -11.33 23.40 14.28
N VAL A 95 -11.78 24.05 13.20
CA VAL A 95 -10.89 24.53 12.13
C VAL A 95 -9.93 25.58 12.69
N ILE A 96 -8.65 25.48 12.30
CA ILE A 96 -7.63 26.46 12.67
C ILE A 96 -7.18 27.28 11.47
N THR A 97 -6.95 28.56 11.68
CA THR A 97 -6.24 29.45 10.75
C THR A 97 -4.95 29.91 11.43
N SER A 98 -3.87 30.05 10.66
CA SER A 98 -2.57 30.47 11.19
C SER A 98 -2.09 31.71 10.44
N ASN A 99 -2.30 32.88 11.04
CA ASN A 99 -1.66 34.14 10.65
C ASN A 99 -0.63 34.51 11.74
N GLY A 100 0.43 33.70 11.86
CA GLY A 100 1.49 33.86 12.87
C GLY A 100 1.18 33.28 14.26
N SER A 101 -0.05 32.83 14.50
CA SER A 101 -0.46 32.04 15.68
C SER A 101 -1.72 31.25 15.32
N ASP A 102 -1.83 30.04 15.86
CA ASP A 102 -2.99 29.18 15.63
C ASP A 102 -4.22 29.75 16.34
N LYS A 103 -5.25 30.10 15.58
CA LYS A 103 -6.53 30.59 16.08
C LYS A 103 -7.64 29.72 15.52
N THR A 104 -8.61 29.37 16.37
CA THR A 104 -9.83 28.74 15.89
C THR A 104 -10.56 29.71 14.96
N VAL A 105 -11.06 29.20 13.84
CA VAL A 105 -11.97 29.93 12.97
C VAL A 105 -13.35 29.86 13.63
N PRO A 106 -13.95 30.99 14.04
CA PRO A 106 -15.29 30.98 14.63
C PRO A 106 -16.29 30.37 13.64
N GLY A 107 -17.03 29.37 14.12
CA GLY A 107 -18.07 28.63 13.40
C GLY A 107 -19.15 28.19 14.36
#